data_AF-K9JUU7-F1
#
_entry.id   AF-K9JUU7-F1
#
_cell.length_a   1.000
_cell.length_b   1.000
_cell.length_c   1.000
_cell.angle_alpha   90.00
_cell.angle_beta   90.00
_cell.angle_gamma   90.00
#
_symmetry.space_group_name_H-M   'P 1'
#
loop_
_entity.id
_entity.type
_entity.pdbx_description
1 polymer ?
#
loop_
_entity_poly.entity_id
_entity_poly.type
_entity_poly.pdbx_seq_one_letter_code
_entity_poly.pdbx_strand_id
1 'polypeptide(L)' 'GHTLVWHNQTPTWMFYDREGKVIGRELLFERLKAHISTVVRRYKGKVYCWDVVNE' A
#
# COMPACT_ATOMS: atom_id res chain seq x y z
N GLY A 1 1.31 -13.84 3.04
CA GLY A 1 1.63 -12.72 2.13
C GLY A 1 2.27 -11.65 2.97
N HIS A 2 3.48 -11.23 2.62
CA HIS A 2 4.27 -10.28 3.40
C HIS A 2 4.77 -9.20 2.44
N THR A 3 4.42 -7.93 2.59
CA THR A 3 3.49 -7.25 3.52
C THR A 3 2.68 -6.22 2.72
N LEU A 4 1.52 -5.79 3.20
CA LEU A 4 0.69 -4.81 2.48
C LEU A 4 1.08 -3.35 2.77
N VAL A 5 1.66 -3.07 3.93
CA VAL A 5 2.08 -1.73 4.34
C VAL A 5 3.40 -1.85 5.09
N TRP A 6 4.45 -1.20 4.58
CA TRP A 6 5.77 -1.15 5.23
C TRP A 6 6.61 0.03 4.75
N HIS A 7 7.24 0.77 5.66
CA HIS A 7 8.00 1.98 5.30
C HIS A 7 9.29 1.70 4.50
N ASN A 8 9.95 0.56 4.71
CA ASN A 8 11.31 0.31 4.20
C ASN A 8 11.36 -0.07 2.70
N GLN A 9 10.26 -0.60 2.14
CA GLN A 9 10.18 -1.03 0.74
C GLN A 9 8.96 -0.47 0.01
N THR A 10 8.45 0.68 0.45
CA THR A 10 7.38 1.39 -0.26
C THR A 10 7.98 2.44 -1.19
N PRO A 11 7.64 2.42 -2.49
CA PRO A 11 8.16 3.40 -3.44
C PRO A 11 7.70 4.82 -3.09
N THR A 12 8.58 5.81 -3.31
CA THR A 12 8.38 7.21 -2.91
C THR A 12 7.12 7.83 -3.49
N TRP A 13 6.68 7.40 -4.68
CA TRP A 13 5.44 7.88 -5.29
C TRP A 13 4.22 7.69 -4.38
N MET A 14 4.25 6.77 -3.41
CA MET A 14 3.14 6.58 -2.47
C MET A 14 2.90 7.83 -1.61
N PHE A 15 3.97 8.49 -1.19
CA PHE A 15 3.97 9.61 -0.23
C PHE A 15 4.13 10.98 -0.90
N TYR A 16 4.61 11.01 -2.14
CA TYR A 16 4.88 12.24 -2.87
C TYR A 16 4.02 12.35 -4.12
N ASP A 17 3.74 13.58 -4.55
CA ASP A 17 3.18 13.87 -5.86
C ASP A 17 4.27 13.94 -6.95
N ARG A 18 3.87 14.30 -8.17
CA ARG A 18 4.81 14.41 -9.31
C ARG A 18 5.79 15.57 -9.19
N GLU A 19 5.49 16.54 -8.33
CA GLU A 19 6.35 17.70 -8.03
C GLU A 19 7.27 17.43 -6.83
N GLY A 20 7.17 16.26 -6.21
CA GLY A 20 7.96 15.87 -5.03
C GLY A 20 7.42 16.43 -3.71
N LYS A 21 6.18 16.94 -3.67
CA LYS A 21 5.55 17.40 -2.42
C LYS A 21 4.86 16.25 -1.71
N VAL A 22 4.88 16.29 -0.37
CA VAL A 22 4.17 15.31 0.47
C VAL A 22 2.68 15.43 0.20
N ILE A 23 2.03 14.31 -0.09
CA ILE A 23 0.59 14.28 -0.35
C ILE A 23 -0.23 14.45 0.94
N GLY A 24 -1.47 14.92 0.77
CA GLY A 24 -2.45 14.96 1.86
C GLY A 24 -2.86 13.57 2.35
N ARG A 25 -3.43 13.54 3.55
CA ARG A 25 -3.92 12.33 4.23
C ARG A 25 -4.91 11.56 3.35
N GLU A 26 -5.85 12.27 2.74
CA GLU A 26 -6.95 11.72 1.96
C GLU A 26 -6.43 10.93 0.76
N LEU A 27 -5.50 11.52 0.00
CA LEU A 27 -4.89 10.87 -1.16
C LEU A 27 -4.04 9.66 -0.76
N LEU A 28 -3.37 9.71 0.40
CA LEU A 28 -2.61 8.58 0.91
C LEU A 28 -3.53 7.41 1.25
N PHE A 29 -4.66 7.68 1.91
CA PHE A 29 -5.67 6.65 2.21
C PHE A 29 -6.28 6.05 0.94
N GLU A 30 -6.55 6.85 -0.09
CA GLU A 30 -7.05 6.36 -1.37
C GLU A 30 -6.04 5.41 -2.05
N ARG A 31 -4.78 5.83 -2.15
CA ARG A 31 -3.69 5.01 -2.71
C ARG A 31 -3.53 3.71 -1.92
N LEU A 32 -3.61 3.76 -0.60
CA LEU A 32 -3.47 2.60 0.28
C LEU A 32 -4.61 1.59 0.05
N LYS A 33 -5.85 2.11 0.01
CA LYS A 33 -7.04 1.28 -0.25
C LYS A 33 -6.98 0.63 -1.63
N ALA A 34 -6.52 1.36 -2.64
CA ALA A 34 -6.34 0.85 -4.00
C ALA A 34 -5.28 -0.26 -4.05
N HIS A 35 -4.13 -0.06 -3.39
CA HIS A 35 -3.05 -1.05 -3.29
C HIS A 35 -3.53 -2.35 -2.63
N ILE A 36 -4.07 -2.24 -1.40
CA ILE A 36 -4.58 -3.39 -0.63
C ILE A 36 -5.64 -4.15 -1.44
N SER A 37 -6.62 -3.42 -1.99
CA SER A 37 -7.71 -4.04 -2.76
C SER A 37 -7.18 -4.79 -3.99
N THR A 38 -6.20 -4.23 -4.69
CA THR A 38 -5.62 -4.85 -5.88
C THR A 38 -4.85 -6.13 -5.53
N VAL A 39 -3.97 -6.06 -4.53
CA VAL A 39 -3.11 -7.18 -4.13
C VAL A 39 -3.93 -8.31 -3.51
N VAL A 40 -4.81 -8.00 -2.56
CA VAL A 40 -5.62 -9.02 -1.88
C VAL A 40 -6.63 -9.67 -2.84
N ARG A 41 -7.26 -8.90 -3.75
CA ARG A 41 -8.17 -9.49 -4.75
C ARG A 41 -7.43 -10.41 -5.71
N ARG A 42 -6.25 -10.02 -6.18
CA ARG A 42 -5.45 -10.84 -7.12
C ARG A 42 -5.10 -12.22 -6.54
N TYR A 43 -4.81 -12.27 -5.24
CA TYR A 43 -4.40 -13.50 -4.55
C TYR A 43 -5.49 -14.11 -3.66
N LYS A 44 -6.75 -13.69 -3.85
CA LYS A 44 -7.90 -14.21 -3.10
C LYS A 44 -7.98 -15.73 -3.23
N GLY A 45 -8.05 -16.41 -2.09
CA GLY A 45 -8.11 -17.88 -2.01
C GLY A 45 -6.79 -18.61 -2.29
N LYS A 46 -5.70 -17.90 -2.61
CA LYS A 46 -4.37 -18.47 -2.84
C LYS A 46 -3.41 -18.25 -1.68
N VAL A 47 -3.60 -17.15 -0.94
CA VAL A 47 -2.79 -16.80 0.23
C VAL A 47 -3.66 -16.91 1.47
N TYR A 48 -3.28 -17.80 2.39
CA TYR A 48 -4.08 -18.12 3.58
C TYR A 48 -3.95 -17.08 4.71
N CYS A 49 -2.80 -16.39 4.81
CA CYS A 49 -2.54 -15.33 5.80
C CYS A 49 -1.81 -14.13 5.18
N TRP A 50 -2.00 -12.94 5.74
CA TRP A 50 -1.32 -11.71 5.32
C TRP A 50 -0.81 -10.93 6.52
N ASP A 51 0.41 -10.42 6.41
CA ASP A 51 0.92 -9.36 7.28
C ASP A 51 0.38 -8.04 6.72
N VAL A 52 -0.64 -7.49 7.39
CA VAL A 52 -1.40 -6.34 6.88
C VAL A 52 -0.61 -5.04 7.07
N VAL A 53 0.03 -4.88 8.23
CA VAL A 53 0.97 -3.80 8.52
C VAL A 53 2.21 -4.46 9.06
N ASN A 54 3.35 -4.12 8.48
CA ASN A 54 4.65 -4.51 8.99
C ASN A 54 5.41 -3.22 9.26
N GLU A 55 5.62 -2.93 10.54
CA GLU A 55 6.37 -1.79 11.07
C GLU A 55 6.16 -0.50 10.27
#